data_AF-A0A0Q9U7U6-F1
#
_entry.id   AF-A0A0Q9U7U6-F1
#
_cell.length_a   1.000
_cell.length_b   1.000
_cell.length_c   1.000
_cell.angle_alpha   90.00
_cell.angle_beta   90.00
_cell.angle_gamma   90.00
#
_symmetry.space_group_name_H-M   'P 1'
#
loop_
_entity.id
_entity.type
_entity.pdbx_description
1 polymer ?
#
loop_
_entity_poly.entity_id
_entity_poly.type
_entity_poly.pdbx_seq_one_letter_code
_entity_poly.pdbx_strand_id
1 'polypeptide(L)'
;MFTGLAAFPLTPMNERGINEQALIQLLKRLTSAKVDSFGVLGSTGSYVYLNREELLRVTQLVMEYAEGIPVMIGISTLRTK
;
A
#
# COMPACT_ATOMS: atom_id res chain seq x y z
N MET A 1 14.20 -3.24 12.54
CA MET A 1 14.06 -2.03 11.70
C MET A 1 14.50 -2.41 10.28
N PHE A 2 13.77 -2.02 9.24
CA PHE A 2 14.19 -2.27 7.86
C PHE A 2 15.37 -1.37 7.50
N THR A 3 16.20 -1.80 6.55
CA THR A 3 17.39 -1.07 6.06
C THR A 3 17.36 -1.01 4.55
N GLY A 4 18.02 -0.02 3.95
CA GLY A 4 18.04 0.16 2.50
C GLY A 4 16.90 1.06 2.00
N LEU A 5 16.48 0.85 0.75
CA LEU A 5 15.44 1.64 0.10
C LEU A 5 14.05 1.16 0.55
N ALA A 6 13.33 2.03 1.26
CA ALA A 6 11.92 1.85 1.60
C ALA A 6 11.04 2.68 0.66
N ALA A 7 10.22 2.03 -0.15
CA ALA A 7 9.27 2.71 -1.04
C ALA A 7 7.93 3.00 -0.34
N PHE A 8 7.29 4.12 -0.69
CA PHE A 8 5.96 4.49 -0.17
C PHE A 8 5.04 4.87 -1.32
N PRO A 9 4.45 3.88 -2.03
CA PRO A 9 3.60 4.17 -3.19
C PRO A 9 2.29 4.86 -2.80
N LEU A 10 1.73 5.62 -3.75
CA LEU A 10 0.34 6.10 -3.69
C LEU A 10 -0.61 4.89 -3.73
N THR A 11 -1.83 5.06 -3.21
CA THR A 11 -2.97 4.19 -3.55
C THR A 11 -3.72 4.83 -4.71
N PRO A 12 -3.61 4.32 -5.96
CA PRO A 12 -4.34 4.89 -7.08
C PRO A 12 -5.85 4.76 -6.86
N MET A 13 -6.59 5.86 -6.97
CA MET A 13 -8.04 5.91 -6.76
C MET A 13 -8.66 7.10 -7.48
N ASN A 14 -9.98 7.12 -7.58
CA ASN A 14 -10.77 8.26 -8.02
C ASN A 14 -12.07 8.34 -7.21
N GLU A 15 -13.01 9.19 -7.62
CA GLU A 15 -14.31 9.37 -6.94
C GLU A 15 -15.15 8.09 -6.82
N ARG A 16 -14.81 7.03 -7.55
CA ARG A 16 -15.50 5.72 -7.52
C ARG A 16 -14.79 4.68 -6.64
N GLY A 17 -13.66 5.04 -6.05
CA GLY A 17 -12.86 4.17 -5.19
C GLY A 17 -11.49 3.79 -5.79
N ILE A 18 -10.89 2.74 -5.24
CA ILE A 18 -9.54 2.29 -5.62
C ILE A 18 -9.46 1.78 -7.06
N ASN A 19 -8.36 2.09 -7.74
CA ASN A 19 -7.99 1.50 -9.02
C ASN A 19 -7.00 0.34 -8.78
N GLU A 20 -7.55 -0.87 -8.62
CA GLU A 20 -6.77 -2.07 -8.31
C GLU A 20 -5.73 -2.39 -9.38
N GLN A 21 -6.07 -2.24 -10.66
CA GLN A 21 -5.14 -2.56 -11.74
C GLN A 21 -3.91 -1.64 -11.71
N ALA A 22 -4.12 -0.35 -11.49
CA ALA A 22 -3.02 0.61 -11.35
C ALA A 22 -2.17 0.33 -10.09
N LEU A 23 -2.82 -0.04 -8.97
CA LEU A 23 -2.11 -0.45 -7.76
C LEU A 23 -1.24 -1.68 -8.01
N ILE A 24 -1.78 -2.73 -8.63
CA ILE A 24 -1.05 -3.96 -8.96
C ILE A 24 0.15 -3.65 -9.87
N GLN A 25 -0.01 -2.76 -10.85
CA GLN A 25 1.10 -2.36 -11.71
C GLN A 25 2.21 -1.61 -10.93
N LEU A 26 1.84 -0.76 -9.97
CA LEU A 26 2.82 -0.13 -9.09
C LEU A 26 3.55 -1.16 -8.22
N LEU A 27 2.82 -2.09 -7.61
CA LEU A 27 3.41 -3.14 -6.76
C LEU A 27 4.38 -4.02 -7.56
N LYS A 28 3.99 -4.47 -8.75
CA LYS A 28 4.88 -5.24 -9.64
C LYS A 28 6.15 -4.49 -10.02
N ARG A 29 6.07 -3.16 -10.19
CA ARG A 29 7.26 -2.33 -10.46
C ARG A 29 8.18 -2.29 -9.24
N LEU A 30 7.62 -2.16 -8.04
CA LEU A 30 8.41 -2.17 -6.81
C LEU A 30 9.09 -3.53 -6.58
N THR A 31 8.37 -4.65 -6.78
CA THR A 31 8.95 -5.98 -6.65
C THR A 31 10.00 -6.27 -7.70
N SER A 32 9.73 -5.91 -8.96
CA SER A 32 10.70 -6.04 -10.06
C SER A 32 11.97 -5.21 -9.81
N ALA A 33 11.83 -4.02 -9.21
CA ALA A 33 12.95 -3.17 -8.83
C ALA A 33 13.71 -3.66 -7.59
N LYS A 34 13.18 -4.68 -6.89
CA LYS A 34 13.78 -5.29 -5.69
C LYS A 34 14.08 -4.26 -4.60
N VAL A 35 13.09 -3.41 -4.29
CA VAL A 35 13.19 -2.53 -3.13
C VAL A 35 13.36 -3.35 -1.84
N ASP A 36 14.08 -2.83 -0.86
CA ASP A 36 14.38 -3.57 0.38
C ASP A 36 13.15 -3.68 1.30
N SER A 37 12.21 -2.74 1.19
CA SER A 37 10.90 -2.77 1.85
C SER A 37 9.94 -1.78 1.20
N PHE A 38 8.64 -1.89 1.49
CA PHE A 38 7.70 -0.82 1.16
C PHE A 38 6.57 -0.65 2.17
N GLY A 39 6.11 0.59 2.31
CA GLY A 39 5.02 0.98 3.20
C GLY A 39 3.81 1.47 2.42
N VAL A 40 2.63 0.94 2.74
CA VAL A 40 1.35 1.33 2.11
C VAL A 40 0.38 1.85 3.16
N LEU A 41 -0.70 2.50 2.71
CA LEU A 41 -1.74 3.05 3.59
C LEU A 41 -1.19 4.05 4.64
N GLY A 42 -0.06 4.70 4.34
CA GLY A 42 0.39 5.90 5.02
C GLY A 42 -0.22 7.17 4.41
N SER A 43 0.23 8.35 4.83
CA SER A 43 -0.19 9.63 4.25
C SER A 43 0.01 9.70 2.74
N THR A 44 1.16 9.23 2.24
CA THR A 44 1.42 9.08 0.79
C THR A 44 0.43 8.12 0.14
N GLY A 45 0.10 7.03 0.83
CA GLY A 45 -0.91 6.07 0.40
C GLY A 45 -2.35 6.62 0.45
N SER A 46 -2.56 7.87 0.86
CA SER A 46 -3.86 8.55 0.87
C SER A 46 -4.92 7.83 1.70
N TYR A 47 -4.50 7.09 2.74
CA TYR A 47 -5.38 6.21 3.52
C TYR A 47 -6.60 6.92 4.13
N VAL A 48 -6.47 8.21 4.45
CA VAL A 48 -7.53 9.02 5.09
C VAL A 48 -8.79 9.14 4.25
N TYR A 49 -8.69 8.91 2.93
CA TYR A 49 -9.81 8.97 2.00
C TYR A 49 -10.43 7.60 1.71
N LEU A 50 -9.85 6.52 2.24
CA LEU A 50 -10.32 5.16 2.02
C LEU A 50 -11.23 4.71 3.15
N ASN A 51 -12.29 4.02 2.80
CA ASN A 51 -13.12 3.35 3.80
C ASN A 51 -12.47 2.03 4.27
N ARG A 52 -13.05 1.40 5.29
CA ARG A 52 -12.49 0.18 5.90
C ARG A 52 -12.39 -1.01 4.92
N GLU A 53 -13.36 -1.15 4.02
CA GLU A 53 -13.37 -2.22 3.01
C GLU A 53 -12.27 -2.01 1.98
N GLU A 54 -12.05 -0.76 1.56
CA GLU A 54 -10.97 -0.39 0.66
C GLU A 54 -9.58 -0.57 1.31
N LEU A 55 -9.42 -0.17 2.57
CA LEU A 55 -8.18 -0.42 3.33
C LEU A 55 -7.87 -1.93 3.40
N LEU A 56 -8.87 -2.76 3.67
CA LEU A 56 -8.73 -4.21 3.67
C LEU A 56 -8.35 -4.73 2.28
N ARG A 57 -9.03 -4.25 1.23
CA ARG A 57 -8.77 -4.69 -0.14
C ARG A 57 -7.37 -4.34 -0.62
N VAL A 58 -6.91 -3.11 -0.35
CA VAL A 58 -5.53 -2.69 -0.64
C VAL A 58 -4.53 -3.55 0.11
N THR A 59 -4.78 -3.84 1.39
CA THR A 59 -3.91 -4.71 2.19
C THR A 59 -3.82 -6.11 1.59
N GLN A 60 -4.93 -6.71 1.17
CA GLN A 60 -4.94 -8.03 0.52
C GLN A 60 -4.13 -8.05 -0.77
N LEU A 61 -4.35 -7.06 -1.67
CA LEU A 61 -3.58 -6.94 -2.91
C LEU A 61 -2.10 -6.76 -2.64
N VAL A 62 -1.75 -5.91 -1.67
CA VAL A 62 -0.34 -5.70 -1.29
C VAL A 62 0.31 -7.00 -0.84
N MET A 63 -0.36 -7.80 0.00
CA MET A 63 0.19 -9.08 0.44
C MET A 63 0.30 -10.12 -0.68
N GLU A 64 -0.63 -10.11 -1.64
CA GLU A 64 -0.58 -10.99 -2.82
C GLU A 64 0.63 -10.68 -3.71
N TYR A 65 0.96 -9.40 -3.89
CA TYR A 65 2.02 -8.95 -4.81
C TYR A 65 3.32 -8.54 -4.11
N ALA A 66 3.50 -8.82 -2.81
CA ALA A 66 4.72 -8.42 -2.09
C ALA A 66 5.96 -9.27 -2.43
N GLU A 67 5.77 -10.49 -2.94
CA GLU A 67 6.86 -11.41 -3.35
C GLU A 67 7.95 -11.60 -2.27
N GLY A 68 7.55 -11.59 -0.99
CA GLY A 68 8.46 -11.78 0.15
C GLY A 68 9.23 -10.53 0.60
N ILE A 69 9.06 -9.39 -0.09
CA ILE A 69 9.61 -8.10 0.36
C ILE A 69 8.88 -7.65 1.64
N PRO A 70 9.59 -7.21 2.69
CA PRO A 70 8.97 -6.70 3.91
C PRO A 70 8.00 -5.54 3.65
N VAL A 71 6.78 -5.66 4.20
CA VAL A 71 5.71 -4.66 4.05
C VAL A 71 5.37 -4.01 5.38
N MET A 72 5.19 -2.68 5.38
CA MET A 72 4.56 -1.94 6.47
C MET A 72 3.15 -1.49 6.06
N ILE A 73 2.14 -1.91 6.80
CA ILE A 73 0.75 -1.47 6.60
C ILE A 73 0.43 -0.35 7.59
N GLY A 74 0.09 0.84 7.08
CA GLY A 74 -0.43 1.93 7.90
C GLY A 74 -1.84 1.60 8.43
N ILE A 75 -2.02 1.69 9.75
CA ILE A 75 -3.30 1.47 10.45
C ILE A 75 -3.77 2.73 11.18
N SER A 76 -3.23 3.88 10.81
CA SER A 76 -3.56 5.16 11.45
C SER A 76 -5.05 5.45 11.33
N THR A 77 -5.61 6.04 12.38
CA THR A 77 -7.04 6.36 12.50
C THR A 77 -7.20 7.54 13.45
N LEU A 78 -8.33 8.25 13.37
CA LEU A 78 -8.63 9.40 14.24
C LEU A 78 -8.86 9.01 15.70
N ARG A 79 -9.23 7.74 15.96
CA ARG A 79 -9.58 7.24 17.28
C ARG A 79 -9.00 5.84 17.47
N THR A 80 -8.68 5.48 18.70
CA THR A 80 -8.08 4.19 19.06
C THR A 80 -9.04 3.00 19.02
N LYS A 81 -10.34 3.22 18.79
CA LYS A 81 -11.39 2.19 18.75
C LYS A 81 -12.08 2.18 17.39
#